data_AF-A0A2W1JYT9-F1
#
_entry.id   AF-A0A2W1JYT9-F1
#
_cell.length_a   1.000
_cell.length_b   1.000
_cell.length_c   1.000
_cell.angle_alpha   90.00
_cell.angle_beta   90.00
_cell.angle_gamma   90.00
#
_symmetry.space_group_name_H-M   'P 1'
#
loop_
_entity.id
_entity.type
_entity.pdbx_description
1 polymer ?
#
loop_
_entity_poly.entity_id
_entity_poly.type
_entity_poly.pdbx_seq_one_letter_code
_entity_poly.pdbx_strand_id
1 'polypeptide(L)'
;MSIINWKYCQENSDLILSAGLQVLIKDKPNNFGTVCEDCYGNYLITNKNGKWSYTGEGKNLSKRIKQHSKERTSTFFKTYIKSDNSAKKIKLEEFEFRTIKNLIGRKELEEFTIVNYPTNLNKFQRGKRELFKAKSDKKLWKEVQENYLQIIKQGEKQFAKSKIFDWISADINYGAGIYWIEHKEDGHIYIGESSDVFKRHATHSGKTYFSAVRRNLGETILGFKLQTINGRKRYFSDNEDLQLTKYLNSCTIKTMPISFGRFELEEYLIRKHKPVLNRKENT
;
A
#
# COMPACT_ATOMS: atom_id res chain seq x y z
N MET A 1 -12.89 -25.24 -14.43
CA MET A 1 -12.47 -23.88 -14.03
C MET A 1 -11.46 -24.01 -12.91
N SER A 2 -10.34 -23.30 -12.96
CA SER A 2 -9.39 -23.27 -11.83
C SER A 2 -10.06 -22.59 -10.63
N ILE A 3 -10.00 -23.21 -9.46
CA ILE A 3 -10.58 -22.64 -8.23
C ILE A 3 -9.77 -21.39 -7.86
N ILE A 4 -10.40 -20.22 -7.92
CA ILE A 4 -9.79 -18.96 -7.48
C ILE A 4 -9.63 -19.01 -5.96
N ASN A 5 -8.38 -19.03 -5.51
CA ASN A 5 -7.98 -19.16 -4.11
C ASN A 5 -6.69 -18.37 -3.85
N TRP A 6 -6.26 -18.27 -2.59
CA TRP A 6 -5.06 -17.52 -2.22
C TRP A 6 -3.83 -17.89 -3.05
N LYS A 7 -3.55 -19.19 -3.19
CA LYS A 7 -2.40 -19.69 -3.95
C LYS A 7 -2.46 -19.26 -5.41
N TYR A 8 -3.62 -19.46 -6.05
CA TYR A 8 -3.84 -19.03 -7.42
C TYR A 8 -3.61 -17.53 -7.60
N CYS A 9 -4.11 -16.70 -6.66
CA CYS A 9 -3.92 -15.25 -6.71
C CYS A 9 -2.44 -14.83 -6.58
N GLN A 10 -1.65 -15.54 -5.76
CA GLN A 10 -0.21 -15.26 -5.66
C GLN A 10 0.53 -15.65 -6.95
N GLU A 11 0.21 -16.82 -7.52
CA GLU A 11 0.86 -17.36 -8.73
C GLU A 11 0.46 -16.61 -10.00
N ASN A 12 -0.74 -16.03 -10.05
CA ASN A 12 -1.31 -15.39 -11.24
C ASN A 12 -1.56 -13.89 -11.05
N SER A 13 -0.83 -13.26 -10.12
CA SER A 13 -1.09 -11.86 -9.73
C SER A 13 -1.12 -10.89 -10.91
N ASP A 14 -0.13 -10.92 -11.81
CA ASP A 14 -0.08 -10.00 -12.96
C ASP A 14 -1.20 -10.25 -13.98
N LEU A 15 -1.65 -11.50 -14.15
CA LEU A 15 -2.80 -11.81 -15.01
C LEU A 15 -4.09 -11.22 -14.44
N ILE A 16 -4.28 -11.34 -13.12
CA ILE A 16 -5.42 -10.76 -12.40
C ILE A 16 -5.37 -9.24 -12.48
N LEU A 17 -4.21 -8.63 -12.24
CA LEU A 17 -4.03 -7.17 -12.26
C LEU A 17 -4.18 -6.60 -13.68
N SER A 18 -3.75 -7.33 -14.70
CA SER A 18 -4.05 -7.02 -16.10
C SER A 18 -5.56 -6.96 -16.34
N ALA A 19 -6.34 -7.92 -15.80
CA ALA A 19 -7.80 -7.90 -15.92
C ALA A 19 -8.40 -6.67 -15.22
N GLY A 20 -7.91 -6.35 -14.01
CA GLY A 20 -8.35 -5.17 -13.26
C GLY A 20 -8.05 -3.86 -13.98
N LEU A 21 -6.85 -3.72 -14.57
CA LEU A 21 -6.49 -2.57 -15.40
C LEU A 21 -7.43 -2.43 -16.60
N GLN A 22 -7.76 -3.54 -17.27
CA GLN A 22 -8.70 -3.55 -18.40
C GLN A 22 -10.12 -3.11 -18.00
N VAL A 23 -10.55 -3.41 -16.77
CA VAL A 23 -11.82 -2.89 -16.22
C VAL A 23 -11.69 -1.39 -16.00
N LEU A 24 -10.65 -0.93 -15.32
CA LEU A 24 -10.43 0.49 -14.98
C LEU A 24 -10.33 1.40 -16.22
N ILE A 25 -9.58 1.01 -17.26
CA ILE A 25 -9.39 1.86 -18.46
C ILE A 25 -10.64 1.92 -19.34
N LYS A 26 -11.47 0.87 -19.33
CA LYS A 26 -12.69 0.77 -20.14
C LYS A 26 -13.91 1.33 -19.42
N ASP A 27 -13.78 1.71 -18.16
CA ASP A 27 -14.82 2.41 -17.42
C ASP A 27 -15.09 3.80 -18.02
N LYS A 28 -16.32 4.29 -17.80
CA LYS A 28 -16.74 5.59 -18.32
C LYS A 28 -15.95 6.70 -17.62
N PRO A 29 -15.27 7.61 -18.36
CA PRO A 29 -14.64 8.76 -17.75
C PRO A 29 -15.68 9.71 -17.14
N ASN A 30 -15.31 10.31 -16.01
CA ASN A 30 -16.10 11.30 -15.28
C ASN A 30 -15.30 12.59 -15.12
N ASN A 31 -15.99 13.73 -15.17
CA ASN A 31 -15.37 15.03 -14.92
C ASN A 31 -15.23 15.29 -13.42
N PHE A 32 -14.23 16.07 -13.01
CA PHE A 32 -14.18 16.58 -11.65
C PHE A 32 -15.44 17.38 -11.31
N GLY A 33 -15.92 17.26 -10.06
CA GLY A 33 -17.18 17.84 -9.61
C GLY A 33 -18.40 16.92 -9.73
N THR A 34 -18.26 15.77 -10.41
CA THR A 34 -19.27 14.70 -10.39
C THR A 34 -19.21 13.88 -9.09
N VAL A 35 -20.31 13.19 -8.78
CA VAL A 35 -20.39 12.29 -7.63
C VAL A 35 -19.50 11.07 -7.87
N CYS A 36 -18.66 10.75 -6.89
CA CYS A 36 -17.83 9.55 -6.86
C CYS A 36 -18.27 8.68 -5.68
N GLU A 37 -18.37 7.37 -5.91
CA GLU A 37 -18.75 6.39 -4.88
C GLU A 37 -17.78 6.48 -3.67
N ASP A 38 -18.34 6.45 -2.46
CA ASP A 38 -17.55 6.33 -1.25
C ASP A 38 -17.22 4.84 -0.99
N CYS A 39 -16.13 4.38 -1.59
CA CYS A 39 -15.66 3.01 -1.45
C CYS A 39 -14.13 2.91 -1.46
N TYR A 40 -13.64 1.72 -1.11
CA TYR A 40 -12.27 1.30 -1.33
C TYR A 40 -12.04 1.05 -2.81
N GLY A 41 -10.93 1.51 -3.37
CA GLY A 41 -10.66 1.28 -4.77
C GLY A 41 -9.42 1.95 -5.34
N ASN A 42 -9.34 1.91 -6.66
CA ASN A 42 -8.33 2.58 -7.46
C ASN A 42 -8.97 3.59 -8.41
N TYR A 43 -8.17 4.56 -8.83
CA TYR A 43 -8.59 5.56 -9.80
C TYR A 43 -7.51 5.79 -10.86
N LEU A 44 -7.96 6.23 -12.03
CA LEU A 44 -7.12 6.64 -13.14
C LEU A 44 -7.58 8.03 -13.60
N ILE A 45 -6.68 9.01 -13.54
CA ILE A 45 -6.90 10.37 -14.02
C ILE A 45 -6.16 10.52 -15.34
N THR A 46 -6.85 11.01 -16.36
CA THR A 46 -6.30 11.23 -17.71
C THR A 46 -6.77 12.57 -18.25
N ASN A 47 -5.96 13.25 -19.04
CA ASN A 47 -6.50 14.28 -19.93
C ASN A 47 -7.14 13.62 -21.17
N LYS A 48 -7.97 14.38 -21.90
CA LYS A 48 -8.79 13.84 -23.02
C LYS A 48 -8.02 13.06 -24.09
N ASN A 49 -6.79 13.45 -24.40
CA ASN A 49 -5.96 12.77 -25.40
C ASN A 49 -5.06 11.66 -24.82
N GLY A 50 -5.16 11.37 -23.52
CA GLY A 50 -4.38 10.34 -22.84
C GLY A 50 -2.88 10.63 -22.70
N LYS A 51 -2.40 11.81 -23.12
CA LYS A 51 -0.99 12.20 -23.01
C LYS A 51 -0.52 12.27 -21.56
N TRP A 52 -1.38 12.73 -20.66
CA TRP A 52 -1.09 12.89 -19.25
C TRP A 52 -1.97 11.95 -18.46
N SER A 53 -1.34 11.11 -17.65
CA SER A 53 -2.11 10.24 -16.76
C SER A 53 -1.47 10.00 -15.40
N TYR A 54 -2.33 9.73 -14.43
CA TYR A 54 -1.99 9.49 -13.05
C TYR A 54 -2.91 8.43 -12.46
N THR A 55 -2.37 7.50 -11.69
CA THR A 55 -3.17 6.50 -10.96
C THR A 55 -2.87 6.54 -9.47
N GLY A 56 -3.81 6.05 -8.68
CA GLY A 56 -3.60 5.80 -7.26
C GLY A 56 -4.69 4.92 -6.68
N GLU A 57 -4.60 4.70 -5.38
CA GLU A 57 -5.58 4.00 -4.57
C GLU A 57 -6.17 4.88 -3.47
N GLY A 58 -7.25 4.41 -2.85
CA GLY A 58 -7.77 5.02 -1.64
C GLY A 58 -8.79 4.14 -0.93
N LYS A 59 -8.84 4.28 0.41
CA LYS A 59 -9.89 3.69 1.26
C LYS A 59 -11.25 4.38 1.12
N ASN A 60 -11.22 5.62 0.61
CA ASN A 60 -12.38 6.44 0.34
C ASN A 60 -12.13 7.21 -0.97
N LEU A 61 -12.59 6.63 -2.08
CA LEU A 61 -12.39 7.20 -3.42
C LEU A 61 -13.00 8.60 -3.53
N SER A 62 -14.21 8.82 -3.01
CA SER A 62 -14.88 10.13 -3.04
C SER A 62 -14.02 11.25 -2.44
N LYS A 63 -13.47 11.05 -1.23
CA LYS A 63 -12.56 12.01 -0.58
C LYS A 63 -11.28 12.21 -1.39
N ARG A 64 -10.73 11.13 -1.96
CA ARG A 64 -9.48 11.19 -2.74
C ARG A 64 -9.65 11.94 -4.05
N ILE A 65 -10.74 11.71 -4.77
CA ILE A 65 -11.08 12.44 -6.00
C ILE A 65 -11.37 13.91 -5.69
N LYS A 66 -12.10 14.23 -4.62
CA LYS A 66 -12.33 15.60 -4.15
C LYS A 66 -11.03 16.33 -3.77
N GLN A 67 -10.02 15.61 -3.28
CA GLN A 67 -8.69 16.17 -3.03
C GLN A 67 -7.97 16.52 -4.35
N HIS A 68 -8.09 15.67 -5.36
CA HIS A 68 -7.50 15.89 -6.69
C HIS A 68 -8.24 16.93 -7.53
N SER A 69 -9.50 17.24 -7.21
CA SER A 69 -10.31 18.28 -7.87
C SER A 69 -9.95 19.71 -7.45
N LYS A 70 -8.85 19.91 -6.71
CA LYS A 70 -8.39 21.24 -6.26
C LYS A 70 -6.91 21.38 -6.53
N GLU A 71 -6.50 22.43 -7.24
CA GLU A 71 -5.09 22.66 -7.60
C GLU A 71 -4.15 22.65 -6.39
N ARG A 72 -4.57 23.29 -5.27
CA ARG A 72 -3.79 23.39 -4.04
C ARG A 72 -3.47 22.02 -3.42
N THR A 73 -4.30 21.00 -3.64
CA THR A 73 -4.14 19.67 -3.01
C THR A 73 -3.87 18.56 -4.00
N SER A 74 -4.09 18.80 -5.29
CA SER A 74 -3.90 17.82 -6.36
C SER A 74 -2.42 17.54 -6.62
N THR A 75 -2.00 16.31 -6.30
CA THR A 75 -0.59 15.91 -6.45
C THR A 75 -0.25 15.69 -7.92
N PHE A 76 -1.18 15.14 -8.71
CA PHE A 76 -0.97 14.93 -10.13
C PHE A 76 -0.88 16.26 -10.87
N PHE A 77 -1.77 17.21 -10.57
CA PHE A 77 -1.81 18.50 -11.25
C PHE A 77 -0.56 19.34 -10.94
N LYS A 78 -0.12 19.37 -9.68
CA LYS A 78 1.17 19.98 -9.31
C LYS A 78 2.36 19.34 -10.03
N THR A 79 2.30 18.04 -10.32
CA THR A 79 3.33 17.35 -11.08
C THR A 79 3.26 17.75 -12.55
N TYR A 80 2.07 17.76 -13.13
CA TYR A 80 1.81 18.22 -14.49
C TYR A 80 2.34 19.64 -14.72
N ILE A 81 1.98 20.61 -13.87
CA ILE A 81 2.41 22.00 -13.99
C ILE A 81 3.93 22.15 -13.99
N LYS A 82 4.65 21.27 -13.28
CA LYS A 82 6.12 21.25 -13.23
C LYS A 82 6.76 20.51 -14.41
N SER A 83 6.03 19.60 -15.05
CA SER A 83 6.55 18.73 -16.11
C SER A 83 6.19 19.20 -17.51
N ASP A 84 5.14 19.99 -17.67
CA ASP A 84 4.74 20.55 -18.96
C ASP A 84 5.31 21.96 -19.16
N ASN A 85 6.16 22.08 -20.19
CA ASN A 85 6.79 23.33 -20.61
C ASN A 85 6.01 24.03 -21.74
N SER A 86 4.82 23.53 -22.09
CA SER A 86 3.98 24.16 -23.12
C SER A 86 3.59 25.60 -22.75
N ALA A 87 3.52 26.47 -23.75
CA ALA A 87 3.11 27.86 -23.58
C ALA A 87 1.65 27.99 -23.09
N LYS A 88 0.80 27.01 -23.42
CA LYS A 88 -0.59 26.93 -22.98
C LYS A 88 -0.81 25.62 -22.22
N LYS A 89 -0.81 25.73 -20.89
CA LYS A 89 -1.10 24.59 -20.01
C LYS A 89 -2.59 24.26 -20.02
N ILE A 90 -2.90 22.96 -19.96
CA ILE A 90 -4.26 22.48 -19.77
C ILE A 90 -4.72 22.77 -18.33
N LYS A 91 -5.98 23.13 -18.18
CA LYS A 91 -6.61 23.41 -16.89
C LYS A 91 -6.98 22.11 -16.18
N LEU A 92 -7.23 22.20 -14.88
CA LEU A 92 -7.59 21.03 -14.07
C LEU A 92 -8.89 20.37 -14.56
N GLU A 93 -9.83 21.17 -15.05
CA GLU A 93 -11.15 20.74 -15.55
C GLU A 93 -11.04 19.96 -16.87
N GLU A 94 -9.89 20.00 -17.54
CA GLU A 94 -9.61 19.23 -18.77
C GLU A 94 -9.12 17.80 -18.47
N PHE A 95 -8.97 17.47 -17.20
CA PHE A 95 -8.72 16.12 -16.74
C PHE A 95 -10.02 15.42 -16.32
N GLU A 96 -10.08 14.13 -16.62
CA GLU A 96 -11.17 13.23 -16.31
C GLU A 96 -10.65 12.10 -15.42
N PHE A 97 -11.53 11.45 -14.67
CA PHE A 97 -11.19 10.30 -13.84
C PHE A 97 -12.08 9.09 -14.13
N ARG A 98 -11.51 7.91 -13.92
CA ARG A 98 -12.19 6.62 -13.86
C ARG A 98 -11.92 6.00 -12.50
N THR A 99 -12.83 5.17 -12.03
CA THR A 99 -12.71 4.50 -10.73
C THR A 99 -13.05 3.03 -10.83
N ILE A 100 -12.46 2.24 -9.96
CA ILE A 100 -12.84 0.83 -9.79
C ILE A 100 -12.87 0.50 -8.31
N LYS A 101 -14.00 -0.04 -7.85
CA LYS A 101 -14.15 -0.54 -6.49
C LYS A 101 -13.38 -1.84 -6.32
N ASN A 102 -12.53 -1.90 -5.31
CA ASN A 102 -11.65 -3.03 -5.06
C ASN A 102 -11.70 -3.46 -3.59
N LEU A 103 -12.10 -4.71 -3.39
CA LEU A 103 -12.15 -5.41 -2.11
C LEU A 103 -10.85 -6.17 -1.81
N ILE A 104 -10.01 -6.42 -2.82
CA ILE A 104 -8.66 -6.99 -2.69
C ILE A 104 -7.75 -6.54 -3.84
N GLY A 105 -6.45 -6.35 -3.56
CA GLY A 105 -5.43 -6.09 -4.58
C GLY A 105 -5.27 -4.60 -4.93
N ARG A 106 -5.72 -3.67 -4.06
CA ARG A 106 -5.68 -2.23 -4.36
C ARG A 106 -4.29 -1.72 -4.63
N LYS A 107 -3.37 -2.10 -3.74
CA LYS A 107 -2.00 -1.62 -3.80
C LYS A 107 -1.27 -2.17 -5.01
N GLU A 108 -1.48 -3.45 -5.27
CA GLU A 108 -0.88 -4.12 -6.42
C GLU A 108 -1.42 -3.57 -7.74
N LEU A 109 -2.71 -3.20 -7.82
CA LEU A 109 -3.28 -2.59 -9.03
C LEU A 109 -2.72 -1.19 -9.30
N GLU A 110 -2.48 -0.39 -8.25
CA GLU A 110 -1.76 0.89 -8.38
C GLU A 110 -0.37 0.64 -8.98
N GLU A 111 0.42 -0.23 -8.36
CA GLU A 111 1.79 -0.53 -8.80
C GLU A 111 1.84 -1.10 -10.21
N PHE A 112 0.91 -1.99 -10.55
CA PHE A 112 0.80 -2.58 -11.88
C PHE A 112 0.43 -1.53 -12.93
N THR A 113 -0.55 -0.67 -12.64
CA THR A 113 -0.99 0.40 -13.54
C THR A 113 0.15 1.40 -13.79
N ILE A 114 0.97 1.69 -12.79
CA ILE A 114 2.11 2.61 -12.93
C ILE A 114 3.12 2.13 -13.97
N VAL A 115 3.26 0.81 -14.12
CA VAL A 115 4.20 0.19 -15.06
C VAL A 115 3.55 -0.12 -16.40
N ASN A 116 2.29 -0.57 -16.40
CA ASN A 116 1.60 -1.13 -17.57
C ASN A 116 0.62 -0.16 -18.25
N TYR A 117 0.52 1.08 -17.78
CA TYR A 117 -0.22 2.18 -18.39
C TYR A 117 0.65 3.44 -18.37
N PRO A 118 0.54 4.38 -19.35
CA PRO A 118 1.41 5.56 -19.45
C PRO A 118 1.18 6.63 -18.37
N THR A 119 1.29 6.27 -17.08
CA THR A 119 1.08 7.15 -15.92
C THR A 119 2.28 8.06 -15.64
N ASN A 120 2.61 8.90 -16.62
CA ASN A 120 3.77 9.79 -16.60
C ASN A 120 3.75 10.85 -15.49
N LEU A 121 2.62 11.06 -14.80
CA LEU A 121 2.52 11.96 -13.64
C LEU A 121 2.76 11.26 -12.29
N ASN A 122 2.84 9.93 -12.24
CA ASN A 122 3.24 9.21 -11.02
C ASN A 122 4.74 9.35 -10.81
N LYS A 123 5.16 9.87 -9.64
CA LYS A 123 6.58 9.96 -9.23
C LYS A 123 6.99 8.88 -8.22
N PHE A 124 6.02 8.35 -7.48
CA PHE A 124 6.23 7.32 -6.47
C PHE A 124 5.87 5.94 -7.04
N GLN A 125 6.33 4.88 -6.38
CA GLN A 125 6.03 3.48 -6.74
C GLN A 125 6.50 3.06 -8.15
N ARG A 126 7.48 3.77 -8.73
CA ARG A 126 8.13 3.38 -9.98
C ARG A 126 9.01 2.14 -9.77
N GLY A 127 9.07 1.25 -10.77
CA GLY A 127 9.95 0.08 -10.78
C GLY A 127 9.58 -0.99 -9.74
N LYS A 128 8.33 -1.02 -9.28
CA LYS A 128 7.84 -2.03 -8.31
C LYS A 128 7.32 -3.31 -8.95
N ARG A 129 7.08 -3.28 -10.26
CA ARG A 129 6.64 -4.41 -11.10
C ARG A 129 7.31 -4.34 -12.46
N GLU A 130 7.17 -5.42 -13.21
CA GLU A 130 7.63 -5.54 -14.59
C GLU A 130 6.51 -5.27 -15.60
N LEU A 131 6.90 -5.05 -16.86
CA LEU A 131 5.94 -4.95 -17.96
C LEU A 131 5.33 -6.33 -18.23
N PHE A 132 4.02 -6.37 -18.43
CA PHE A 132 3.24 -7.58 -18.63
C PHE A 132 2.39 -7.48 -19.89
N LYS A 133 2.44 -8.50 -20.74
CA LYS A 133 1.85 -8.46 -22.10
C LYS A 133 0.72 -9.48 -22.34
N ALA A 134 0.39 -10.33 -21.37
CA ALA A 134 -0.64 -11.34 -21.59
C ALA A 134 -2.05 -10.73 -21.62
N LYS A 135 -2.90 -11.26 -22.50
CA LYS A 135 -4.33 -10.93 -22.53
C LYS A 135 -5.02 -11.55 -21.32
N SER A 136 -5.90 -10.78 -20.71
CA SER A 136 -6.65 -11.16 -19.53
C SER A 136 -8.15 -11.05 -19.79
N ASP A 137 -8.93 -11.93 -19.17
CA ASP A 137 -10.39 -11.87 -19.20
C ASP A 137 -10.86 -11.00 -18.02
N LYS A 138 -11.72 -10.01 -18.30
CA LYS A 138 -12.32 -9.17 -17.25
C LYS A 138 -13.14 -9.99 -16.24
N LYS A 139 -13.67 -11.15 -16.63
CA LYS A 139 -14.36 -12.07 -15.71
C LYS A 139 -13.46 -12.50 -14.56
N LEU A 140 -12.17 -12.71 -14.81
CA LEU A 140 -11.19 -13.06 -13.79
C LEU A 140 -11.13 -12.03 -12.67
N TRP A 141 -11.11 -10.73 -13.01
CA TRP A 141 -11.11 -9.68 -12.00
C TRP A 141 -12.37 -9.74 -11.14
N LYS A 142 -13.54 -9.86 -11.78
CA LYS A 142 -14.83 -9.94 -11.09
C LYS A 142 -14.88 -11.13 -10.13
N GLU A 143 -14.50 -12.32 -10.60
CA GLU A 143 -14.50 -13.53 -9.77
C GLU A 143 -13.54 -13.42 -8.57
N VAL A 144 -12.36 -12.82 -8.74
CA VAL A 144 -11.43 -12.55 -7.63
C VAL A 144 -12.05 -11.59 -6.61
N GLN A 145 -12.67 -10.50 -7.07
CA GLN A 145 -13.31 -9.52 -6.18
C GLN A 145 -14.52 -10.15 -5.44
N GLU A 146 -15.29 -11.02 -6.07
CA GLU A 146 -16.43 -11.73 -5.44
C GLU A 146 -15.97 -12.73 -4.36
N ASN A 147 -14.81 -13.37 -4.55
CA ASN A 147 -14.27 -14.37 -3.63
C ASN A 147 -13.29 -13.80 -2.57
N TYR A 148 -13.17 -12.48 -2.46
CA TYR A 148 -12.13 -11.82 -1.66
C TYR A 148 -12.07 -12.30 -0.20
N LEU A 149 -13.21 -12.48 0.49
CA LEU A 149 -13.22 -12.93 1.88
C LEU A 149 -12.61 -14.33 2.06
N GLN A 150 -12.91 -15.25 1.15
CA GLN A 150 -12.35 -16.59 1.18
C GLN A 150 -10.85 -16.55 0.90
N ILE A 151 -10.42 -15.74 -0.06
CA ILE A 151 -9.01 -15.53 -0.42
C ILE A 151 -8.25 -14.98 0.81
N ILE A 152 -8.75 -13.95 1.48
CA ILE A 152 -8.11 -13.36 2.66
C ILE A 152 -8.04 -14.36 3.83
N LYS A 153 -9.12 -15.11 4.10
CA LYS A 153 -9.11 -16.17 5.14
C LYS A 153 -8.09 -17.27 4.85
N GLN A 154 -7.88 -17.62 3.58
CA GLN A 154 -6.83 -18.55 3.19
C GLN A 154 -5.43 -17.94 3.33
N GLY A 155 -5.28 -16.65 3.00
CA GLY A 155 -4.04 -15.90 3.23
C GLY A 155 -3.65 -15.85 4.70
N GLU A 156 -4.62 -15.62 5.59
CA GLU A 156 -4.40 -15.75 7.04
C GLU A 156 -3.90 -17.14 7.43
N LYS A 157 -4.55 -18.21 6.95
CA LYS A 157 -4.14 -19.59 7.25
C LYS A 157 -2.71 -19.89 6.79
N GLN A 158 -2.28 -19.30 5.67
CA GLN A 158 -0.89 -19.43 5.22
C GLN A 158 0.07 -18.57 6.04
N PHE A 159 -0.33 -17.35 6.39
CA PHE A 159 0.44 -16.49 7.28
C PHE A 159 0.70 -17.13 8.64
N ALA A 160 -0.31 -17.83 9.19
CA ALA A 160 -0.18 -18.58 10.44
C ALA A 160 0.92 -19.64 10.39
N LYS A 161 1.21 -20.20 9.21
CA LYS A 161 2.25 -21.23 9.00
C LYS A 161 3.63 -20.64 8.68
N SER A 162 3.76 -19.33 8.46
CA SER A 162 5.06 -18.72 8.19
C SER A 162 6.03 -18.94 9.35
N LYS A 163 7.33 -19.02 9.02
CA LYS A 163 8.38 -19.17 10.03
C LYS A 163 8.48 -17.89 10.88
N ILE A 164 8.69 -18.08 12.17
CA ILE A 164 8.98 -17.02 13.14
C ILE A 164 10.49 -17.01 13.36
N PHE A 165 11.07 -15.83 13.44
CA PHE A 165 12.49 -15.63 13.70
C PHE A 165 12.69 -14.70 14.88
N ASP A 166 13.77 -14.89 15.63
CA ASP A 166 14.26 -13.85 16.54
C ASP A 166 14.65 -12.61 15.74
N TRP A 167 14.40 -11.42 16.30
CA TRP A 167 14.60 -10.16 15.59
C TRP A 167 16.01 -9.97 15.02
N ILE A 168 17.03 -10.36 15.79
CA ILE A 168 18.45 -10.13 15.47
C ILE A 168 18.93 -11.05 14.35
N SER A 169 18.55 -12.33 14.41
CA SER A 169 19.02 -13.38 13.51
C SER A 169 17.97 -13.74 12.44
N ALA A 170 17.09 -12.80 12.12
CA ALA A 170 16.00 -13.03 11.19
C ALA A 170 16.51 -13.20 9.76
N ASP A 171 16.23 -14.36 9.17
CA ASP A 171 16.46 -14.64 7.76
C ASP A 171 15.20 -14.28 6.97
N ILE A 172 15.18 -13.05 6.46
CA ILE A 172 13.99 -12.45 5.81
C ILE A 172 14.19 -12.39 4.30
N ASN A 173 13.25 -12.98 3.57
CA ASN A 173 13.21 -12.88 2.12
C ASN A 173 12.97 -11.45 1.63
N TYR A 174 13.58 -11.10 0.50
CA TYR A 174 13.29 -9.87 -0.23
C TYR A 174 11.90 -9.90 -0.86
N GLY A 175 11.34 -8.71 -1.07
CA GLY A 175 10.11 -8.53 -1.87
C GLY A 175 8.91 -8.05 -1.08
N ALA A 176 7.83 -7.78 -1.82
CA ALA A 176 6.59 -7.25 -1.25
C ALA A 176 5.93 -8.28 -0.34
N GLY A 177 5.32 -7.82 0.74
CA GLY A 177 4.72 -8.71 1.73
C GLY A 177 4.24 -8.00 2.98
N ILE A 178 3.92 -8.81 3.99
CA ILE A 178 3.57 -8.36 5.34
C ILE A 178 4.58 -8.87 6.35
N TYR A 179 4.68 -8.16 7.47
CA TYR A 179 5.49 -8.54 8.62
C TYR A 179 4.70 -8.32 9.91
N TRP A 180 5.03 -9.12 10.91
CA TRP A 180 4.37 -9.21 12.21
C TRP A 180 5.43 -9.27 13.29
N ILE A 181 5.28 -8.45 14.32
CA ILE A 181 6.27 -8.26 15.39
C ILE A 181 5.61 -8.62 16.71
N GLU A 182 6.21 -9.55 17.45
CA GLU A 182 5.79 -9.91 18.82
C GLU A 182 6.92 -9.66 19.80
N HIS A 183 6.59 -9.14 20.97
CA HIS A 183 7.46 -9.08 22.11
C HIS A 183 7.13 -10.22 23.07
N LYS A 184 8.13 -10.74 23.79
CA LYS A 184 7.96 -11.88 24.69
C LYS A 184 6.99 -11.59 25.84
N GLU A 185 6.95 -10.36 26.33
CA GLU A 185 6.13 -9.95 27.48
C GLU A 185 4.89 -9.15 27.06
N ASP A 186 5.04 -8.22 26.12
CA ASP A 186 3.96 -7.33 25.68
C ASP A 186 3.09 -7.93 24.57
N GLY A 187 3.40 -9.16 24.14
CA GLY A 187 2.66 -9.89 23.13
C GLY A 187 2.73 -9.23 21.76
N HIS A 188 1.59 -9.10 21.09
CA HIS A 188 1.54 -8.68 19.69
C HIS A 188 1.68 -7.16 19.52
N ILE A 189 2.85 -6.74 19.02
CA ILE A 189 3.23 -5.33 18.94
C ILE A 189 2.67 -4.66 17.69
N TYR A 190 2.94 -5.24 16.52
CA TYR A 190 2.70 -4.53 15.27
C TYR A 190 2.58 -5.47 14.06
N ILE A 191 1.70 -5.11 13.13
CA ILE A 191 1.62 -5.66 11.78
C ILE A 191 1.85 -4.53 10.79
N GLY A 192 2.64 -4.80 9.75
CA GLY A 192 2.85 -3.85 8.66
C GLY A 192 2.94 -4.51 7.29
N GLU A 193 2.67 -3.76 6.23
CA GLU A 193 3.02 -4.12 4.85
C GLU A 193 4.31 -3.43 4.37
N SER A 194 4.90 -4.00 3.32
CA SER A 194 5.91 -3.30 2.54
C SER A 194 6.05 -3.79 1.12
N SER A 195 6.59 -2.92 0.26
CA SER A 195 7.09 -3.31 -1.06
C SER A 195 8.38 -4.15 -0.99
N ASP A 196 9.04 -4.17 0.16
CA ASP A 196 10.25 -4.95 0.45
C ASP A 196 10.37 -5.17 1.96
N VAL A 197 9.97 -6.34 2.45
CA VAL A 197 9.92 -6.63 3.90
C VAL A 197 11.31 -6.74 4.53
N PHE A 198 12.31 -7.20 3.78
CA PHE A 198 13.70 -7.22 4.23
C PHE A 198 14.21 -5.80 4.48
N LYS A 199 14.06 -4.90 3.49
CA LYS A 199 14.48 -3.49 3.66
C LYS A 199 13.70 -2.79 4.77
N ARG A 200 12.44 -3.17 4.97
CA ARG A 200 11.62 -2.63 6.06
C ARG A 200 12.12 -3.08 7.43
N HIS A 201 12.42 -4.35 7.62
CA HIS A 201 13.05 -4.86 8.84
C HIS A 201 14.39 -4.16 9.10
N ALA A 202 15.28 -4.06 8.12
CA ALA A 202 16.54 -3.32 8.25
C ALA A 202 16.33 -1.84 8.67
N THR A 203 15.29 -1.18 8.12
CA THR A 203 14.91 0.18 8.53
C THR A 203 14.49 0.25 10.00
N HIS A 204 13.76 -0.76 10.48
CA HIS A 204 13.32 -0.84 11.88
C HIS A 204 14.44 -1.24 12.85
N SER A 205 15.42 -2.01 12.38
CA SER A 205 16.63 -2.36 13.13
C SER A 205 17.66 -1.22 13.19
N GLY A 206 17.53 -0.21 12.33
CA GLY A 206 18.38 0.98 12.32
C GLY A 206 17.94 2.06 13.32
N LYS A 207 17.96 3.33 12.88
CA LYS A 207 17.66 4.50 13.73
C LYS A 207 16.18 4.92 13.66
N THR A 208 15.71 5.59 14.72
CA THR A 208 14.30 6.01 14.86
C THR A 208 13.77 6.93 13.76
N TYR A 209 14.63 7.77 13.16
CA TYR A 209 14.20 8.81 12.21
C TYR A 209 13.35 8.28 11.05
N PHE A 210 13.68 7.10 10.52
CA PHE A 210 12.99 6.48 9.39
C PHE A 210 11.97 5.40 9.80
N SER A 211 11.94 5.02 11.08
CA SER A 211 11.15 3.89 11.58
C SER A 211 9.89 4.35 12.31
N ALA A 212 8.72 4.15 11.68
CA ALA A 212 7.43 4.42 12.34
C ALA A 212 7.21 3.50 13.55
N VAL A 213 7.62 2.24 13.45
CA VAL A 213 7.58 1.28 14.56
C VAL A 213 8.36 1.80 15.76
N ARG A 214 9.63 2.20 15.58
CA ARG A 214 10.47 2.71 16.68
C ARG A 214 9.86 3.95 17.35
N ARG A 215 9.32 4.89 16.56
CA ARG A 215 8.64 6.08 17.11
C ARG A 215 7.43 5.71 17.96
N ASN A 216 6.55 4.88 17.43
CA ASN A 216 5.34 4.46 18.16
C ASN A 216 5.68 3.63 19.39
N LEU A 217 6.70 2.77 19.31
CA LEU A 217 7.20 1.96 20.43
C LEU A 217 7.75 2.85 21.54
N GLY A 218 8.59 3.83 21.19
CA GLY A 218 9.17 4.76 22.15
C GLY A 218 8.10 5.59 22.87
N GLU A 219 7.15 6.16 22.13
CA GLU A 219 6.10 6.99 22.75
C GLU A 219 5.05 6.16 23.51
N THR A 220 4.64 5.01 22.99
CA THR A 220 3.48 4.27 23.51
C THR A 220 3.85 3.22 24.56
N ILE A 221 4.98 2.53 24.37
CA ILE A 221 5.39 1.42 25.24
C ILE A 221 6.44 1.90 26.25
N LEU A 222 7.43 2.68 25.81
CA LEU A 222 8.51 3.14 26.68
C LEU A 222 8.28 4.53 27.30
N GLY A 223 7.22 5.24 26.89
CA GLY A 223 6.84 6.54 27.46
C GLY A 223 7.79 7.71 27.13
N PHE A 224 8.64 7.55 26.12
CA PHE A 224 9.56 8.60 25.67
C PHE A 224 8.82 9.72 24.93
N LYS A 225 9.46 10.88 24.79
CA LYS A 225 8.91 12.02 24.05
C LYS A 225 9.76 12.32 22.82
N LEU A 226 9.12 12.35 21.64
CA LEU A 226 9.83 12.69 20.42
C LEU A 226 10.41 14.10 20.47
N GLN A 227 11.71 14.18 20.25
CA GLN A 227 12.47 15.41 20.16
C GLN A 227 12.37 16.02 18.75
N THR A 228 12.45 17.35 18.70
CA THR A 228 12.40 18.11 17.44
C THR A 228 13.80 18.47 17.01
N ILE A 229 14.23 18.01 15.83
CA ILE A 229 15.46 18.48 15.18
C ILE A 229 15.07 19.02 13.81
N ASN A 230 15.55 20.21 13.45
CA ASN A 230 15.24 20.89 12.19
C ASN A 230 13.73 20.97 11.89
N GLY A 231 12.93 21.29 12.92
CA GLY A 231 11.47 21.42 12.82
C GLY A 231 10.70 20.10 12.70
N ARG A 232 11.35 18.93 12.85
CA ARG A 232 10.70 17.61 12.76
C ARG A 232 10.78 16.85 14.08
N LYS A 233 9.63 16.54 14.68
CA LYS A 233 9.47 15.63 15.84
C LYS A 233 9.66 14.18 15.41
N ARG A 234 10.90 13.69 15.35
CA ARG A 234 11.24 12.36 14.81
C ARG A 234 12.41 11.67 15.49
N TYR A 235 12.87 12.18 16.62
CA TYR A 235 14.11 11.73 17.26
C TYR A 235 13.87 11.33 18.70
N PHE A 236 14.69 10.40 19.18
CA PHE A 236 14.94 10.19 20.58
C PHE A 236 16.43 10.44 20.83
N SER A 237 16.82 10.64 22.08
CA SER A 237 18.23 10.68 22.48
C SER A 237 18.91 9.33 22.19
N ASP A 238 20.24 9.32 22.11
CA ASP A 238 20.99 8.09 21.86
C ASP A 238 20.73 7.01 22.92
N ASN A 239 20.52 7.40 24.18
CA ASN A 239 20.17 6.49 25.26
C ASN A 239 18.77 5.87 25.09
N GLU A 240 17.77 6.68 24.71
CA GLU A 240 16.42 6.19 24.39
C GLU A 240 16.44 5.30 23.13
N ASP A 241 17.25 5.64 22.11
CA ASP A 241 17.42 4.82 20.92
C ASP A 241 18.11 3.47 21.22
N LEU A 242 19.05 3.44 22.19
CA LEU A 242 19.64 2.20 22.67
C LEU A 242 18.60 1.32 23.38
N GLN A 243 17.71 1.92 24.20
CA GLN A 243 16.63 1.19 24.86
C GLN A 243 15.64 0.61 23.85
N LEU A 244 15.29 1.37 22.80
CA LEU A 244 14.47 0.88 21.69
C LEU A 244 15.11 -0.31 20.97
N THR A 245 16.42 -0.25 20.74
CA THR A 245 17.15 -1.35 20.11
C THR A 245 17.16 -2.59 21.00
N LYS A 246 17.38 -2.43 22.32
CA LYS A 246 17.28 -3.55 23.27
C LYS A 246 15.89 -4.19 23.26
N TYR A 247 14.84 -3.37 23.23
CA TYR A 247 13.46 -3.85 23.16
C TYR A 247 13.18 -4.59 21.85
N LEU A 248 13.57 -4.05 20.69
CA LEU A 248 13.36 -4.75 19.42
C LEU A 248 14.15 -6.06 19.35
N ASN A 249 15.35 -6.09 19.95
CA ASN A 249 16.16 -7.29 20.03
C ASN A 249 15.53 -8.42 20.87
N SER A 250 14.60 -8.11 21.78
CA SER A 250 13.80 -9.11 22.50
C SER A 250 12.50 -9.51 21.77
N CYS A 251 12.22 -8.91 20.60
CA CYS A 251 11.10 -9.29 19.76
C CYS A 251 11.41 -10.48 18.85
N THR A 252 10.34 -11.06 18.31
CA THR A 252 10.37 -11.93 17.14
C THR A 252 9.72 -11.24 15.95
N ILE A 253 10.05 -11.70 14.76
CA ILE A 253 9.43 -11.26 13.51
C ILE A 253 9.00 -12.46 12.67
N LYS A 254 7.80 -12.34 12.11
CA LYS A 254 7.24 -13.26 11.12
C LYS A 254 6.96 -12.49 9.85
N THR A 255 7.35 -13.02 8.69
CA THR A 255 7.12 -12.37 7.39
C THR A 255 6.44 -13.32 6.42
N MET A 256 5.73 -12.76 5.45
CA MET A 256 5.18 -13.51 4.32
C MET A 256 5.23 -12.67 3.05
N PRO A 257 5.95 -13.13 2.01
CA PRO A 257 5.87 -12.53 0.69
C PRO A 257 4.46 -12.60 0.12
N ILE A 258 3.99 -11.51 -0.48
CA ILE A 258 2.65 -11.38 -1.06
C ILE A 258 2.76 -10.60 -2.37
N SER A 259 2.32 -11.24 -3.45
CA SER A 259 2.23 -10.65 -4.79
C SER A 259 0.85 -10.08 -5.09
N PHE A 260 -0.18 -10.40 -4.30
CA PHE A 260 -1.55 -9.90 -4.46
C PHE A 260 -2.32 -9.85 -3.13
N GLY A 261 -2.90 -8.69 -2.78
CA GLY A 261 -3.83 -8.54 -1.65
C GLY A 261 -3.17 -8.19 -0.32
N ARG A 262 -1.99 -7.55 -0.32
CA ARG A 262 -1.22 -7.35 0.93
C ARG A 262 -1.83 -6.33 1.87
N PHE A 263 -2.40 -5.25 1.35
CA PHE A 263 -3.11 -4.24 2.15
C PHE A 263 -4.30 -4.87 2.84
N GLU A 264 -5.08 -5.66 2.11
CA GLU A 264 -6.32 -6.20 2.64
C GLU A 264 -6.08 -7.32 3.65
N LEU A 265 -5.00 -8.10 3.49
CA LEU A 265 -4.59 -9.07 4.51
C LEU A 265 -4.03 -8.37 5.77
N GLU A 266 -3.20 -7.33 5.61
CA GLU A 266 -2.72 -6.52 6.73
C GLU A 266 -3.90 -5.92 7.52
N GLU A 267 -4.82 -5.23 6.85
CA GLU A 267 -6.01 -4.64 7.46
C GLU A 267 -6.87 -5.69 8.19
N TYR A 268 -7.04 -6.87 7.58
CA TYR A 268 -7.78 -7.98 8.18
C TYR A 268 -7.11 -8.47 9.47
N LEU A 269 -5.79 -8.70 9.44
CA LEU A 269 -5.05 -9.19 10.61
C LEU A 269 -4.99 -8.14 11.72
N ILE A 270 -4.85 -6.84 11.39
CA ILE A 270 -4.87 -5.75 12.37
C ILE A 270 -6.22 -5.73 13.09
N ARG A 271 -7.34 -5.78 12.35
CA ARG A 271 -8.69 -5.77 12.95
C ARG A 271 -8.93 -6.98 13.86
N LYS A 272 -8.44 -8.14 13.45
CA LYS A 272 -8.62 -9.40 14.19
C LYS A 272 -7.77 -9.46 15.46
N HIS A 273 -6.50 -9.09 15.37
CA HIS A 273 -5.53 -9.29 16.44
C HIS A 273 -5.25 -8.05 17.29
N LYS A 274 -5.70 -6.87 16.85
CA LYS A 274 -5.58 -5.58 17.56
C LYS A 274 -4.18 -5.34 18.16
N PRO A 275 -3.11 -5.34 17.34
CA PRO A 275 -1.74 -5.16 17.82
C PRO A 275 -1.59 -3.83 18.55
N VAL A 276 -0.72 -3.79 19.56
CA VAL A 276 -0.56 -2.66 20.49
C VAL A 276 -0.34 -1.33 19.76
N LEU A 277 0.43 -1.33 18.66
CA LEU A 277 0.85 -0.12 17.95
C LEU A 277 0.02 0.22 16.69
N ASN A 278 -0.91 -0.63 16.24
CA ASN A 278 -1.72 -0.40 15.02
C ASN A 278 -3.01 0.43 15.26
N ARG A 279 -3.02 1.34 16.23
CA ARG A 279 -4.24 1.98 16.77
C ARG A 279 -4.98 2.96 15.83
N LYS A 280 -4.41 3.35 14.69
CA LYS A 280 -4.96 4.44 13.84
C LYS A 280 -5.99 4.01 12.78
N GLU A 281 -6.35 2.72 12.70
CA GLU A 281 -7.40 2.23 11.79
C GLU A 281 -8.52 1.46 12.49
N ASN A 282 -8.60 1.56 13.82
CA ASN A 282 -9.58 0.87 14.67
C ASN A 282 -10.87 1.68 14.91
N THR A 283 -11.14 2.68 14.07
CA THR A 283 -12.40 3.46 14.05
C THR A 283 -12.83 3.69 12.62
#